data_AF-A0A519YQM8-F1
#
_entry.id   AF-A0A519YQM8-F1
#
_cell.length_a   1.000
_cell.length_b   1.000
_cell.length_c   1.000
_cell.angle_alpha   90.00
_cell.angle_beta   90.00
_cell.angle_gamma   90.00
#
_symmetry.space_group_name_H-M   'P 1'
#
loop_
_entity.id
_entity.type
_entity.pdbx_description
1 polymer ?
#
loop_
_entity_poly.entity_id
_entity_poly.type
_entity_poly.pdbx_seq_one_letter_code
_entity_poly.pdbx_strand_id
1 'polypeptide(L)'
;MIKLGLATFVFIGLTLSLSSTILQAQDKLRKADSEILTDFLGDRLMKSYTNRILEQDVDVLVEPFKHREETSQWQSEFWGKWFTSAILAYRYHPTPSLKVKLEQAITGLITTQTADGYIGNYAEKARLKEWDIWGRKYCMLGLLDYYELTKDSKSLNAAKKLADNLMADLDKSDGVIVTKGNYRGMAASSILEPICHLYNATKNKKYLHFAEKIVTQWEGPDGPQLISKANIDVAKRFPKPTNWYSFEQGQKAYEMMSCYE
;
A
#
# COMPACT_ATOMS: atom_id res chain seq x y z
N MET A 1 4.87 86.95 2.55
CA MET A 1 6.01 86.22 1.94
C MET A 1 6.29 84.98 2.77
N ILE A 2 6.59 83.87 2.07
CA ILE A 2 7.04 82.54 2.57
C ILE A 2 5.92 81.60 3.07
N LYS A 3 5.44 80.75 2.14
CA LYS A 3 4.73 79.49 2.44
C LYS A 3 5.79 78.38 2.56
N LEU A 4 5.82 77.68 3.70
CA LEU A 4 6.56 76.42 3.86
C LEU A 4 5.80 75.29 3.14
N GLY A 5 6.44 74.63 2.18
CA GLY A 5 5.95 73.42 1.54
C GLY A 5 6.39 72.17 2.30
N LEU A 6 5.43 71.33 2.67
CA LEU A 6 5.65 70.01 3.26
C LEU A 6 5.95 69.02 2.12
N ALA A 7 7.14 68.41 2.10
CA ALA A 7 7.50 67.38 1.14
C ALA A 7 7.15 66.00 1.69
N THR A 8 6.18 65.32 1.07
CA THR A 8 5.79 63.94 1.38
C THR A 8 6.75 62.97 0.70
N PHE A 9 7.51 62.20 1.47
CA PHE A 9 8.32 61.09 0.96
C PHE A 9 7.43 59.86 0.71
N VAL A 10 7.37 59.41 -0.54
CA VAL A 10 6.72 58.15 -0.92
C VAL A 10 7.76 57.03 -0.81
N PHE A 11 7.59 56.13 0.16
CA PHE A 11 8.33 54.88 0.23
C PHE A 11 7.71 53.86 -0.74
N ILE A 12 8.39 53.59 -1.86
CA ILE A 12 8.04 52.50 -2.76
C ILE A 12 8.64 51.22 -2.16
N GLY A 13 7.82 50.42 -1.49
CA GLY A 13 8.19 49.09 -1.04
C GLY A 13 8.32 48.14 -2.22
N LEU A 14 9.56 47.74 -2.55
CA LEU A 14 9.82 46.70 -3.53
C LEU A 14 9.55 45.32 -2.89
N THR A 15 8.38 44.74 -3.17
CA THR A 15 8.11 43.34 -2.80
C THR A 15 8.82 42.41 -3.80
N LEU A 16 9.97 41.87 -3.39
CA LEU A 16 10.64 40.78 -4.10
C LEU A 16 9.85 39.49 -3.89
N SER A 17 9.06 39.09 -4.89
CA SER A 17 8.47 37.75 -4.95
C SER A 17 9.57 36.74 -5.33
N LEU A 18 10.05 35.98 -4.35
CA LEU A 18 10.88 34.80 -4.61
C LEU A 18 10.01 33.70 -5.24
N SER A 19 9.96 33.67 -6.57
CA SER A 19 9.44 32.50 -7.29
C SER A 19 10.42 31.35 -7.11
N SER A 20 10.11 30.42 -6.20
CA SER A 20 10.80 29.13 -6.16
C SER A 20 10.45 28.36 -7.43
N THR A 21 11.29 28.47 -8.46
CA THR A 21 11.27 27.51 -9.56
C THR A 21 11.63 26.16 -8.97
N ILE A 22 10.62 25.31 -8.77
CA ILE A 22 10.83 23.89 -8.56
C ILE A 22 11.56 23.41 -9.82
N LEU A 23 12.86 23.17 -9.70
CA LEU A 23 13.63 22.46 -10.72
C LEU A 23 12.94 21.11 -10.87
N GLN A 24 12.21 20.94 -11.97
CA GLN A 24 11.67 19.65 -12.36
C GLN A 24 12.88 18.75 -12.58
N ALA A 25 13.16 17.87 -11.60
CA ALA A 25 14.26 16.94 -11.70
C ALA A 25 13.99 16.05 -12.91
N GLN A 26 14.75 16.27 -13.98
CA GLN A 26 14.63 15.47 -15.18
C GLN A 26 15.28 14.12 -14.88
N ASP A 27 14.47 13.06 -14.85
CA ASP A 27 14.96 11.72 -14.55
C ASP A 27 16.05 11.35 -15.56
N LYS A 28 17.23 10.97 -15.03
CA LYS A 28 18.37 10.55 -15.84
C LYS A 28 18.19 9.12 -16.36
N LEU A 29 17.27 8.37 -15.74
CA LEU A 29 16.92 7.02 -16.13
C LEU A 29 15.69 7.07 -17.01
N ARG A 30 15.72 6.35 -18.13
CA ARG A 30 14.54 6.08 -18.94
C ARG A 30 14.04 4.69 -18.56
N LYS A 31 12.72 4.53 -18.47
CA LYS A 31 12.12 3.21 -18.28
C LYS A 31 12.54 2.34 -19.47
N ALA A 32 13.10 1.16 -19.20
CA ALA A 32 13.37 0.19 -20.25
C ALA A 32 12.05 -0.22 -20.93
N ASP A 33 12.05 -0.32 -22.26
CA ASP A 33 10.82 -0.59 -23.03
C ASP A 33 10.36 -2.04 -22.84
N SER A 34 11.27 -3.00 -23.01
CA SER A 34 11.09 -4.42 -22.67
C SER A 34 12.40 -5.18 -22.91
N GLU A 35 12.70 -6.18 -22.08
CA GLU A 35 13.84 -7.09 -22.29
C GLU A 35 13.36 -8.53 -22.13
N ILE A 36 13.92 -9.44 -22.93
CA ILE A 36 13.69 -10.88 -22.79
C ILE A 36 14.92 -11.49 -22.14
N LEU A 37 14.75 -12.04 -20.95
CA LEU A 37 15.82 -12.74 -20.25
C LEU A 37 15.99 -14.15 -20.84
N THR A 38 17.20 -14.47 -21.28
CA THR A 38 17.56 -15.76 -21.89
C THR A 38 18.45 -16.61 -20.98
N ASP A 39 18.79 -17.81 -21.47
CA ASP A 39 19.73 -18.75 -20.85
C ASP A 39 19.34 -19.07 -19.39
N PHE A 40 20.34 -19.11 -18.49
CA PHE A 40 20.13 -19.49 -17.10
C PHE A 40 19.04 -18.67 -16.41
N LEU A 41 19.01 -17.35 -16.61
CA LEU A 41 18.01 -16.49 -15.94
C LEU A 41 16.62 -16.67 -16.55
N GLY A 42 16.52 -16.70 -17.88
CA GLY A 42 15.28 -17.00 -18.58
C GLY A 42 14.67 -18.34 -18.17
N ASP A 43 15.49 -19.39 -18.12
CA ASP A 43 15.08 -20.73 -17.71
C ASP A 43 14.58 -20.76 -16.27
N ARG A 44 15.22 -20.02 -15.35
CA ARG A 44 14.80 -19.96 -13.94
C ARG A 44 13.46 -19.22 -13.80
N LEU A 45 13.26 -18.14 -14.53
CA LEU A 45 11.99 -17.43 -14.55
C LEU A 45 10.87 -18.28 -15.15
N MET A 46 11.11 -18.95 -16.27
CA MET A 46 10.12 -19.83 -16.88
C MET A 46 9.78 -21.03 -15.99
N LYS A 47 10.74 -21.58 -15.24
CA LYS A 47 10.46 -22.60 -14.23
C LYS A 47 9.56 -22.09 -13.10
N SER A 48 9.76 -20.84 -12.64
CA SER A 48 8.87 -20.22 -11.66
C SER A 48 7.47 -19.97 -12.23
N TYR A 49 7.41 -19.45 -13.46
CA TYR A 49 6.16 -19.24 -14.19
C TYR A 49 5.35 -20.52 -14.31
N THR A 50 5.95 -21.58 -14.87
CA THR A 50 5.26 -22.84 -15.13
C THR A 50 4.91 -23.57 -13.84
N ASN A 51 5.84 -23.72 -12.89
CA ASN A 51 5.66 -24.63 -11.75
C ASN A 51 5.14 -23.96 -10.47
N ARG A 52 5.03 -22.63 -10.44
CA ARG A 52 4.53 -21.88 -9.26
C ARG A 52 3.35 -21.00 -9.63
N ILE A 53 3.51 -20.10 -10.61
CA ILE A 53 2.44 -19.17 -10.98
C ILE A 53 1.26 -19.92 -11.62
N LEU A 54 1.53 -20.73 -12.65
CA LEU A 54 0.50 -21.47 -13.37
C LEU A 54 -0.07 -22.65 -12.59
N GLU A 55 0.69 -23.30 -11.70
CA GLU A 55 0.19 -24.46 -10.94
C GLU A 55 -0.59 -24.08 -9.68
N GLN A 56 -0.57 -22.81 -9.25
CA GLN A 56 -1.25 -22.41 -8.03
C GLN A 56 -2.77 -22.62 -8.12
N ASP A 57 -3.34 -23.30 -7.13
CA ASP A 57 -4.79 -23.44 -6.99
C ASP A 57 -5.38 -22.14 -6.45
N VAL A 58 -6.22 -21.51 -7.28
CA VAL A 58 -6.88 -20.24 -6.97
C VAL A 58 -7.98 -20.41 -5.94
N ASP A 59 -8.73 -21.51 -6.01
CA ASP A 59 -9.88 -21.70 -5.13
C ASP A 59 -9.41 -21.89 -3.69
N VAL A 60 -8.28 -22.60 -3.49
CA VAL A 60 -7.61 -22.70 -2.20
C VAL A 60 -7.17 -21.34 -1.65
N LEU A 61 -6.67 -20.44 -2.51
CA LEU A 61 -6.27 -19.10 -2.08
C LEU A 61 -7.47 -18.20 -1.72
N VAL A 62 -8.61 -18.39 -2.39
CA VAL A 62 -9.84 -17.63 -2.14
C VAL A 62 -10.62 -18.18 -0.94
N GLU A 63 -10.49 -19.47 -0.63
CA GLU A 63 -11.29 -20.14 0.39
C GLU A 63 -11.30 -19.45 1.77
N PRO A 64 -10.16 -18.98 2.34
CA PRO A 64 -10.17 -18.31 3.65
C PRO A 64 -11.10 -17.09 3.72
N PHE A 65 -11.26 -16.37 2.60
CA PHE A 65 -12.10 -15.17 2.53
C PHE A 65 -13.60 -15.47 2.63
N LYS A 66 -14.01 -16.74 2.51
CA LYS A 66 -15.42 -17.14 2.60
C LYS A 66 -15.91 -17.30 4.04
N HIS A 67 -15.03 -17.63 4.99
CA HIS A 67 -15.39 -18.02 6.36
C HIS A 67 -15.45 -16.87 7.36
N ARG A 68 -14.47 -15.95 7.33
CA ARG A 68 -14.38 -14.81 8.27
C ARG A 68 -14.35 -15.21 9.75
N GLU A 69 -13.53 -16.19 10.08
CA GLU A 69 -13.37 -16.71 11.46
C GLU A 69 -11.96 -16.50 12.03
N GLU A 70 -11.01 -16.00 11.23
CA GLU A 70 -9.62 -15.79 11.63
C GLU A 70 -9.51 -14.71 12.72
N THR A 71 -8.50 -14.85 13.58
CA THR A 71 -8.26 -13.93 14.69
C THR A 71 -6.80 -13.56 14.92
N SER A 72 -5.84 -14.25 14.29
CA SER A 72 -4.41 -14.11 14.58
C SER A 72 -3.43 -14.37 13.43
N GLN A 73 -3.82 -15.03 12.35
CA GLN A 73 -2.90 -15.42 11.28
C GLN A 73 -3.02 -14.58 10.00
N TRP A 74 -2.04 -14.73 9.10
CA TRP A 74 -1.86 -13.95 7.88
C TRP A 74 -2.34 -14.65 6.60
N GLN A 75 -3.28 -15.60 6.69
CA GLN A 75 -3.68 -16.46 5.56
C GLN A 75 -4.07 -15.69 4.29
N SER A 76 -4.73 -14.53 4.44
CA SER A 76 -5.14 -13.68 3.31
C SER A 76 -3.98 -13.12 2.49
N GLU A 77 -2.76 -13.05 3.03
CA GLU A 77 -1.61 -12.54 2.28
C GLU A 77 -1.25 -13.44 1.10
N PHE A 78 -1.51 -14.75 1.21
CA PHE A 78 -1.09 -15.72 0.20
C PHE A 78 -1.77 -15.45 -1.14
N TRP A 79 -3.06 -15.08 -1.12
CA TRP A 79 -3.78 -14.69 -2.32
C TRP A 79 -3.11 -13.48 -2.98
N GLY A 80 -2.88 -12.39 -2.24
CA GLY A 80 -2.38 -11.17 -2.86
C GLY A 80 -0.91 -11.24 -3.25
N LYS A 81 -0.04 -11.90 -2.46
CA LYS A 81 1.36 -12.14 -2.84
C LYS A 81 1.47 -12.96 -4.12
N TRP A 82 0.68 -14.03 -4.24
CA TRP A 82 0.62 -14.78 -5.49
C TRP A 82 0.05 -13.93 -6.62
N PHE A 83 -1.07 -13.24 -6.40
CA PHE A 83 -1.78 -12.51 -7.45
C PHE A 83 -0.94 -11.36 -8.04
N THR A 84 -0.29 -10.54 -7.22
CA THR A 84 0.59 -9.47 -7.70
C THR A 84 1.79 -10.05 -8.47
N SER A 85 2.36 -11.16 -8.01
CA SER A 85 3.41 -11.87 -8.75
C SER A 85 2.92 -12.44 -10.09
N ALA A 86 1.67 -12.91 -10.15
CA ALA A 86 1.03 -13.41 -11.35
C ALA A 86 0.72 -12.30 -12.35
N ILE A 87 0.36 -11.08 -11.89
CA ILE A 87 0.21 -9.91 -12.75
C ILE A 87 1.54 -9.51 -13.37
N LEU A 88 2.63 -9.48 -12.59
CA LEU A 88 3.97 -9.20 -13.12
C LEU A 88 4.39 -10.26 -14.15
N ALA A 89 4.14 -11.54 -13.84
CA ALA A 89 4.39 -12.64 -14.77
C ALA A 89 3.59 -12.49 -16.07
N TYR A 90 2.31 -12.07 -15.99
CA TYR A 90 1.47 -11.84 -17.17
C TYR A 90 1.94 -10.65 -18.01
N ARG A 91 2.39 -9.56 -17.37
CA ARG A 91 2.97 -8.40 -18.06
C ARG A 91 4.23 -8.80 -18.83
N TYR A 92 5.04 -9.70 -18.28
CA TYR A 92 6.26 -10.21 -18.92
C TYR A 92 5.98 -11.25 -20.02
N HIS A 93 5.08 -12.21 -19.76
CA HIS A 93 4.74 -13.30 -20.64
C HIS A 93 3.23 -13.54 -20.69
N PRO A 94 2.49 -12.77 -21.53
CA PRO A 94 1.03 -12.83 -21.55
C PRO A 94 0.53 -14.09 -22.26
N THR A 95 0.01 -15.06 -21.50
CA THR A 95 -0.63 -16.27 -22.06
C THR A 95 -2.14 -16.29 -21.81
N PRO A 96 -2.96 -16.89 -22.70
CA PRO A 96 -4.39 -17.08 -22.46
C PRO A 96 -4.68 -17.85 -21.16
N SER A 97 -3.87 -18.86 -20.83
CA SER A 97 -4.02 -19.67 -19.61
C SER A 97 -3.88 -18.83 -18.34
N LEU A 98 -2.87 -17.96 -18.26
CA LEU A 98 -2.67 -17.10 -17.11
C LEU A 98 -3.75 -16.02 -17.04
N LYS A 99 -4.20 -15.47 -18.18
CA LYS A 99 -5.32 -14.52 -18.20
C LYS A 99 -6.58 -15.11 -17.56
N VAL A 100 -6.98 -16.32 -17.95
CA VAL A 100 -8.14 -17.01 -17.37
C VAL A 100 -7.96 -17.23 -15.86
N LYS A 101 -6.76 -17.64 -15.44
CA LYS A 101 -6.45 -17.86 -14.01
C LYS A 101 -6.51 -16.56 -13.19
N LEU A 102 -6.03 -15.44 -13.74
CA LEU A 102 -6.16 -14.11 -13.12
C LEU A 102 -7.63 -13.68 -13.03
N GLU A 103 -8.41 -13.89 -14.08
CA GLU A 103 -9.85 -13.58 -14.11
C GLU A 103 -10.64 -14.40 -13.07
N GLN A 104 -10.33 -15.69 -12.92
CA GLN A 104 -10.91 -16.55 -11.89
C GLN A 104 -10.56 -16.01 -10.50
N ALA A 105 -9.29 -15.73 -10.24
CA ALA A 105 -8.82 -15.30 -8.93
C ALA A 105 -9.40 -13.95 -8.49
N ILE A 106 -9.43 -12.97 -9.40
CA ILE A 106 -9.97 -11.64 -9.09
C ILE A 106 -11.49 -11.69 -8.87
N THR A 107 -12.21 -12.46 -9.69
CA THR A 107 -13.66 -12.65 -9.55
C THR A 107 -13.98 -13.39 -8.26
N GLY A 108 -13.21 -14.43 -7.93
CA GLY A 108 -13.34 -15.18 -6.69
C GLY A 108 -13.18 -14.27 -5.47
N LEU A 109 -12.12 -13.44 -5.43
CA LEU A 109 -11.91 -12.50 -4.33
C LEU A 109 -13.06 -11.47 -4.24
N ILE A 110 -13.42 -10.81 -5.34
CA ILE A 110 -14.47 -9.76 -5.33
C ILE A 110 -15.80 -10.32 -4.85
N THR A 111 -16.13 -11.57 -5.18
CA THR A 111 -17.36 -12.23 -4.73
C THR A 111 -17.42 -12.41 -3.21
N THR A 112 -16.27 -12.43 -2.53
CA THR A 112 -16.21 -12.46 -1.06
C THR A 112 -16.35 -11.09 -0.41
N GLN A 113 -16.40 -10.00 -1.19
CA GLN A 113 -16.58 -8.67 -0.62
C GLN A 113 -17.94 -8.56 0.06
N THR A 114 -17.92 -8.23 1.34
CA THR A 114 -19.13 -8.05 2.14
C THR A 114 -19.81 -6.71 1.82
N ALA A 115 -21.07 -6.55 2.27
CA ALA A 115 -21.88 -5.38 1.96
C ALA A 115 -21.28 -4.06 2.47
N ASP A 116 -20.56 -4.10 3.60
CA ASP A 116 -19.85 -2.95 4.18
C ASP A 116 -18.51 -2.64 3.48
N GLY A 117 -18.13 -3.43 2.47
CA GLY A 117 -16.90 -3.27 1.70
C GLY A 117 -15.71 -4.11 2.18
N TYR A 118 -15.81 -4.80 3.31
CA TYR A 118 -14.72 -5.62 3.84
C TYR A 118 -14.37 -6.79 2.90
N ILE A 119 -13.06 -6.94 2.64
CA ILE A 119 -12.42 -8.09 2.01
C ILE A 119 -11.29 -8.53 2.94
N GLY A 120 -11.43 -9.72 3.51
CA GLY A 120 -10.49 -10.33 4.43
C GLY A 120 -11.13 -11.57 5.05
N ASN A 121 -10.37 -12.28 5.89
CA ASN A 121 -10.80 -13.52 6.53
C ASN A 121 -10.97 -13.40 8.06
N TYR A 122 -10.85 -12.21 8.63
CA TYR A 122 -10.96 -12.02 10.08
C TYR A 122 -12.42 -11.98 10.54
N ALA A 123 -12.67 -12.56 11.71
CA ALA A 123 -13.90 -12.36 12.45
C ALA A 123 -14.10 -10.87 12.78
N GLU A 124 -15.34 -10.41 12.81
CA GLU A 124 -15.68 -8.99 13.04
C GLU A 124 -15.01 -8.43 14.31
N LYS A 125 -15.05 -9.19 15.41
CA LYS A 125 -14.42 -8.83 16.71
C LYS A 125 -12.88 -8.79 16.68
N ALA A 126 -12.27 -9.31 15.62
CA ALA A 126 -10.83 -9.38 15.42
C ALA A 126 -10.33 -8.44 14.32
N ARG A 127 -11.22 -7.70 13.64
CA ARG A 127 -10.81 -6.67 12.68
C ARG A 127 -9.87 -5.64 13.33
N LEU A 128 -8.96 -5.09 12.52
CA LEU A 128 -7.87 -4.20 12.91
C LEU A 128 -6.80 -4.80 13.85
N LYS A 129 -6.91 -6.09 14.20
CA LYS A 129 -5.91 -6.77 15.03
C LYS A 129 -4.96 -7.59 14.16
N GLU A 130 -3.82 -7.93 14.75
CA GLU A 130 -2.89 -8.92 14.21
C GLU A 130 -2.50 -8.64 12.74
N TRP A 131 -2.99 -9.44 11.80
CA TRP A 131 -2.66 -9.32 10.37
C TRP A 131 -3.83 -8.91 9.49
N ASP A 132 -4.94 -8.43 10.07
CA ASP A 132 -6.13 -8.06 9.28
C ASP A 132 -5.80 -6.97 8.25
N ILE A 133 -5.23 -5.84 8.69
CA ILE A 133 -4.89 -4.72 7.79
C ILE A 133 -3.81 -5.13 6.77
N TRP A 134 -2.88 -6.00 7.17
CA TRP A 134 -1.88 -6.58 6.26
C TRP A 134 -2.51 -7.44 5.17
N GLY A 135 -3.51 -8.25 5.53
CA GLY A 135 -4.35 -8.96 4.57
C GLY A 135 -5.08 -8.02 3.62
N ARG A 136 -5.73 -6.98 4.16
CA ARG A 136 -6.40 -5.94 3.37
C ARG A 136 -5.43 -5.24 2.40
N LYS A 137 -4.15 -5.02 2.78
CA LYS A 137 -3.10 -4.49 1.89
C LYS A 137 -2.97 -5.35 0.65
N TYR A 138 -2.73 -6.64 0.84
CA TYR A 138 -2.49 -7.55 -0.28
C TYR A 138 -3.72 -7.74 -1.18
N CYS A 139 -4.92 -7.72 -0.62
CA CYS A 139 -6.15 -7.68 -1.42
C CYS A 139 -6.23 -6.40 -2.26
N MET A 140 -5.97 -5.24 -1.65
CA MET A 140 -6.07 -3.95 -2.33
C MET A 140 -5.02 -3.81 -3.44
N LEU A 141 -3.78 -4.26 -3.20
CA LEU A 141 -2.73 -4.31 -4.21
C LEU A 141 -3.16 -5.16 -5.40
N GLY A 142 -3.63 -6.40 -5.19
CA GLY A 142 -4.07 -7.26 -6.28
C GLY A 142 -5.25 -6.67 -7.09
N LEU A 143 -6.22 -6.04 -6.41
CA LEU A 143 -7.33 -5.35 -7.06
C LEU A 143 -6.87 -4.18 -7.94
N LEU A 144 -5.92 -3.38 -7.44
CA LEU A 144 -5.39 -2.22 -8.15
C LEU A 144 -4.46 -2.62 -9.30
N ASP A 145 -3.65 -3.66 -9.13
CA ASP A 145 -2.79 -4.22 -10.18
C ASP A 145 -3.62 -4.77 -11.35
N TYR A 146 -4.71 -5.47 -11.06
CA TYR A 146 -5.62 -5.96 -12.09
C TYR A 146 -6.34 -4.80 -12.80
N TYR A 147 -6.79 -3.79 -12.05
CA TYR A 147 -7.34 -2.57 -12.65
C TYR A 147 -6.31 -1.85 -13.52
N GLU A 148 -5.05 -1.74 -13.10
CA GLU A 148 -4.02 -1.09 -13.90
C GLU A 148 -3.82 -1.83 -15.23
N LEU A 149 -3.76 -3.17 -15.17
CA LEU A 149 -3.57 -4.04 -16.32
C LEU A 149 -4.76 -4.02 -17.30
N THR A 150 -6.00 -4.03 -16.81
CA THR A 150 -7.20 -4.31 -17.63
C THR A 150 -8.18 -3.15 -17.75
N LYS A 151 -8.05 -2.15 -16.87
CA LYS A 151 -9.04 -1.08 -16.63
C LYS A 151 -10.40 -1.61 -16.16
N ASP A 152 -10.46 -2.80 -15.56
CA ASP A 152 -11.69 -3.36 -15.01
C ASP A 152 -12.24 -2.51 -13.84
N SER A 153 -13.39 -1.88 -14.09
CA SER A 153 -14.05 -1.02 -13.12
C SER A 153 -14.54 -1.77 -11.88
N LYS A 154 -14.80 -3.09 -11.96
CA LYS A 154 -15.23 -3.88 -10.80
C LYS A 154 -14.12 -3.98 -9.77
N SER A 155 -12.89 -4.25 -10.22
CA SER A 155 -11.71 -4.32 -9.36
C SER A 155 -11.40 -2.98 -8.70
N LEU A 156 -11.45 -1.88 -9.44
CA LEU A 156 -11.28 -0.54 -8.85
C LEU A 156 -12.38 -0.22 -7.81
N ASN A 157 -13.63 -0.56 -8.11
CA ASN A 157 -14.73 -0.32 -7.18
C ASN A 157 -14.63 -1.19 -5.91
N ALA A 158 -14.17 -2.43 -6.02
CA ALA A 158 -13.90 -3.29 -4.88
C ALA A 158 -12.76 -2.72 -4.02
N ALA A 159 -11.67 -2.23 -4.61
CA ALA A 159 -10.58 -1.57 -3.89
C ALA A 159 -11.06 -0.31 -3.14
N LYS A 160 -11.90 0.53 -3.78
CA LYS A 160 -12.51 1.70 -3.15
C LYS A 160 -13.33 1.32 -1.92
N LYS A 161 -14.21 0.32 -2.05
CA LYS A 161 -15.04 -0.17 -0.94
C LYS A 161 -14.20 -0.74 0.20
N LEU A 162 -13.11 -1.45 -0.11
CA LEU A 162 -12.19 -1.98 0.90
C LEU A 162 -11.46 -0.86 1.66
N ALA A 163 -10.99 0.17 0.94
CA ALA A 163 -10.35 1.33 1.56
C ALA A 163 -11.33 2.11 2.44
N ASP A 164 -12.55 2.35 1.94
CA ASP A 164 -13.61 3.05 2.68
C ASP A 164 -14.03 2.27 3.94
N ASN A 165 -14.10 0.95 3.84
CA ASN A 165 -14.35 0.07 4.98
C ASN A 165 -13.25 0.17 6.04
N LEU A 166 -11.97 0.11 5.64
CA LEU A 166 -10.84 0.25 6.56
C LEU A 166 -10.85 1.61 7.27
N MET A 167 -11.07 2.69 6.52
CA MET A 167 -11.16 4.04 7.10
C MET A 167 -12.31 4.13 8.12
N ALA A 168 -13.48 3.57 7.78
CA ALA A 168 -14.63 3.53 8.69
C ALA A 168 -14.38 2.67 9.95
N ASP A 169 -13.72 1.52 9.81
CA ASP A 169 -13.34 0.68 10.96
C ASP A 169 -12.37 1.43 11.89
N LEU A 170 -11.37 2.12 11.32
CA LEU A 170 -10.42 2.93 12.08
C LEU A 170 -11.13 4.07 12.81
N ASP A 171 -11.99 4.83 12.13
CA ASP A 171 -12.72 5.95 12.73
C ASP A 171 -13.70 5.51 13.83
N LYS A 172 -14.30 4.32 13.73
CA LYS A 172 -15.10 3.71 14.81
C LYS A 172 -14.27 3.28 16.02
N SER A 173 -12.97 3.06 15.83
CA SER A 173 -12.04 2.74 16.91
C SER A 173 -11.44 4.03 17.50
N ASP A 174 -10.15 4.30 17.28
CA ASP A 174 -9.44 5.50 17.72
C ASP A 174 -8.85 6.32 16.55
N GLY A 175 -9.02 5.85 15.31
CA GLY A 175 -8.45 6.48 14.13
C GLY A 175 -6.92 6.39 14.01
N VAL A 176 -6.26 5.56 14.82
CA VAL A 176 -4.79 5.44 14.89
C VAL A 176 -4.33 4.12 14.29
N ILE A 177 -3.68 4.14 13.11
CA ILE A 177 -3.23 2.91 12.43
C ILE A 177 -1.95 2.33 13.03
N VAL A 178 -1.06 3.18 13.55
CA VAL A 178 0.27 2.77 14.03
C VAL A 178 0.24 1.95 15.32
N THR A 179 -0.91 1.90 15.99
CA THR A 179 -1.16 1.05 17.16
C THR A 179 -1.84 -0.26 16.80
N LYS A 180 -2.15 -0.50 15.51
CA LYS A 180 -2.85 -1.69 15.03
C LYS A 180 -1.87 -2.73 14.50
N GLY A 181 -2.31 -3.99 14.52
CA GLY A 181 -1.55 -5.11 14.00
C GLY A 181 -0.22 -5.38 14.72
N ASN A 182 0.75 -5.95 13.99
CA ASN A 182 2.03 -6.39 14.53
C ASN A 182 3.20 -5.43 14.20
N TYR A 183 4.34 -5.65 14.86
CA TYR A 183 5.62 -4.99 14.57
C TYR A 183 5.58 -3.45 14.62
N ARG A 184 5.20 -2.88 15.76
CA ARG A 184 5.07 -1.42 15.98
C ARG A 184 4.15 -0.74 14.96
N GLY A 185 3.10 -1.46 14.55
CA GLY A 185 2.14 -1.04 13.55
C GLY A 185 2.70 -0.89 12.13
N MET A 186 3.92 -1.35 11.85
CA MET A 186 4.49 -1.31 10.51
C MET A 186 3.71 -2.23 9.55
N ALA A 187 3.27 -3.40 10.02
CA ALA A 187 2.43 -4.27 9.20
C ALA A 187 1.12 -3.57 8.77
N ALA A 188 0.41 -2.92 9.71
CA ALA A 188 -0.80 -2.17 9.38
C ALA A 188 -0.51 -0.94 8.49
N SER A 189 0.55 -0.20 8.81
CA SER A 189 0.95 1.03 8.13
C SER A 189 1.34 0.83 6.67
N SER A 190 1.84 -0.35 6.32
CA SER A 190 2.22 -0.71 4.95
C SER A 190 1.06 -0.64 3.94
N ILE A 191 -0.19 -0.52 4.41
CA ILE A 191 -1.35 -0.21 3.56
C ILE A 191 -1.21 1.13 2.81
N LEU A 192 -0.26 1.98 3.20
CA LEU A 192 0.02 3.26 2.54
C LEU A 192 0.16 3.11 1.02
N GLU A 193 0.93 2.12 0.55
CA GLU A 193 1.20 1.88 -0.87
C GLU A 193 -0.09 1.75 -1.70
N PRO A 194 -1.00 0.79 -1.44
CA PRO A 194 -2.23 0.69 -2.21
C PRO A 194 -3.18 1.88 -2.01
N ILE A 195 -3.12 2.62 -0.89
CA ILE A 195 -3.91 3.85 -0.72
C ILE A 195 -3.38 4.96 -1.66
N CYS A 196 -2.07 5.10 -1.80
CA CYS A 196 -1.43 6.00 -2.77
C CYS A 196 -1.79 5.60 -4.21
N HIS A 197 -1.75 4.31 -4.55
CA HIS A 197 -2.19 3.80 -5.85
C HIS A 197 -3.67 4.11 -6.12
N LEU A 198 -4.53 3.94 -5.11
CA LEU A 198 -5.96 4.25 -5.21
C LEU A 198 -6.23 5.75 -5.40
N TYR A 199 -5.49 6.63 -4.70
CA TYR A 199 -5.52 8.06 -4.99
C TYR A 199 -5.09 8.34 -6.42
N ASN A 200 -4.01 7.72 -6.91
CA ASN A 200 -3.54 7.94 -8.27
C ASN A 200 -4.57 7.52 -9.32
N ALA A 201 -5.26 6.40 -9.11
CA ALA A 201 -6.30 5.89 -10.00
C ALA A 201 -7.59 6.74 -9.98
N THR A 202 -7.95 7.32 -8.84
CA THR A 202 -9.27 7.98 -8.66
C THR A 202 -9.23 9.49 -8.56
N LYS A 203 -8.06 10.07 -8.23
CA LYS A 203 -7.86 11.46 -7.81
C LYS A 203 -8.76 11.93 -6.67
N ASN A 204 -9.34 10.99 -5.90
CA ASN A 204 -10.19 11.33 -4.76
C ASN A 204 -9.31 11.69 -3.56
N LYS A 205 -9.35 12.98 -3.17
CA LYS A 205 -8.53 13.55 -2.10
C LYS A 205 -8.71 12.88 -0.73
N LYS A 206 -9.81 12.16 -0.48
CA LYS A 206 -9.98 11.43 0.78
C LYS A 206 -8.89 10.37 1.00
N TYR A 207 -8.45 9.70 -0.07
CA TYR A 207 -7.40 8.69 0.01
C TYR A 207 -6.02 9.34 0.20
N LEU A 208 -5.78 10.49 -0.45
CA LEU A 208 -4.56 11.27 -0.21
C LEU A 208 -4.50 11.73 1.26
N HIS A 209 -5.60 12.25 1.79
CA HIS A 209 -5.66 12.67 3.18
C HIS A 209 -5.41 11.50 4.14
N PHE A 210 -5.95 10.32 3.84
CA PHE A 210 -5.68 9.12 4.62
C PHE A 210 -4.21 8.70 4.55
N ALA A 211 -3.59 8.73 3.36
CA ALA A 211 -2.15 8.48 3.20
C ALA A 211 -1.30 9.47 4.02
N GLU A 212 -1.58 10.77 3.95
CA GLU A 212 -0.92 11.81 4.74
C GLU A 212 -1.09 11.59 6.25
N LYS A 213 -2.28 11.14 6.69
CA LYS A 213 -2.56 10.79 8.09
C LYS A 213 -1.69 9.61 8.55
N ILE A 214 -1.56 8.56 7.74
CA ILE A 214 -0.70 7.40 8.06
C ILE A 214 0.75 7.88 8.26
N VAL A 215 1.29 8.65 7.30
CA VAL A 215 2.66 9.17 7.36
C VAL A 215 2.87 10.09 8.56
N THR A 216 1.89 10.94 8.88
CA THR A 216 1.95 11.79 10.08
C THR A 216 1.99 10.96 11.36
N GLN A 217 1.20 9.88 11.44
CA GLN A 217 1.19 9.01 12.62
C GLN A 217 2.49 8.24 12.81
N TRP A 218 3.26 7.97 11.75
CA TRP A 218 4.56 7.31 11.88
C TRP A 218 5.50 8.07 12.81
N GLU A 219 5.46 9.39 12.78
CA GLU A 219 6.35 10.24 13.57
C GLU A 219 5.77 10.60 14.95
N GLY A 220 4.56 10.11 15.27
CA GLY A 220 3.98 10.24 16.61
C GLY A 220 4.74 9.45 17.67
N PRO A 221 4.48 9.70 18.98
CA PRO A 221 5.14 9.01 20.09
C PRO A 221 4.91 7.49 20.09
N ASP A 222 3.75 7.05 19.60
CA ASP A 222 3.40 5.62 19.48
C ASP A 222 3.77 5.04 18.11
N GLY A 223 4.28 5.87 17.20
CA GLY A 223 4.60 5.50 15.83
C GLY A 223 5.99 4.87 15.66
N PRO A 224 6.22 4.17 14.53
CA PRO A 224 7.50 3.54 14.25
C PRO A 224 8.67 4.51 13.93
N GLN A 225 8.40 5.81 13.79
CA GLN A 225 9.38 6.87 13.50
C GLN A 225 10.21 6.59 12.24
N LEU A 226 9.54 6.17 11.16
CA LEU A 226 10.17 5.67 9.94
C LEU A 226 11.00 6.73 9.22
N ILE A 227 10.57 7.99 9.25
CA ILE A 227 11.25 9.11 8.61
C ILE A 227 12.39 9.60 9.50
N SER A 228 12.11 9.94 10.76
CA SER A 228 13.14 10.49 11.65
C SER A 228 14.25 9.49 11.99
N LYS A 229 13.97 8.17 11.92
CA LYS A 229 14.98 7.11 12.10
C LYS A 229 15.53 6.56 10.79
N ALA A 230 15.26 7.16 9.63
CA ALA A 230 15.63 6.59 8.32
C ALA A 230 17.13 6.23 8.20
N ASN A 231 18.01 6.99 8.86
CA ASN A 231 19.46 6.77 8.90
C ASN A 231 19.96 5.87 10.05
N ILE A 232 19.05 5.30 10.85
CA ILE A 232 19.39 4.42 11.97
C ILE A 232 19.22 2.96 11.52
N ASP A 233 20.24 2.14 11.78
CA ASP A 233 20.19 0.69 11.57
C ASP A 233 18.92 0.10 12.20
N VAL A 234 18.22 -0.77 11.46
CA VAL A 234 16.95 -1.38 11.91
C VAL A 234 17.07 -2.01 13.30
N ALA A 235 18.19 -2.71 13.57
CA ALA A 235 18.47 -3.35 14.86
C ALA A 235 18.64 -2.37 16.04
N LYS A 236 18.80 -1.06 15.78
CA LYS A 236 18.98 0.00 16.79
C LYS A 236 17.74 0.89 16.95
N ARG A 237 16.71 0.73 16.12
CA ARG A 237 15.52 1.60 16.13
C ARG A 237 14.60 1.37 17.33
N PHE A 238 14.57 0.14 17.84
CA PHE A 238 13.75 -0.31 18.97
C PHE A 238 14.54 -1.25 19.87
N PRO A 239 14.19 -1.37 21.16
CA PRO A 239 14.69 -2.43 22.02
C PRO A 239 14.40 -3.81 21.43
N LYS A 240 15.28 -4.77 21.68
CA LYS A 240 15.05 -6.16 21.31
C LYS A 240 13.82 -6.69 22.08
N PRO A 241 12.80 -7.24 21.40
CA PRO A 241 11.61 -7.71 22.09
C PRO A 241 11.86 -9.04 22.80
N THR A 242 11.06 -9.32 23.83
CA THR A 242 11.05 -10.63 24.50
C THR A 242 10.45 -11.71 23.62
N ASN A 243 9.36 -11.39 22.91
CA ASN A 243 8.73 -12.27 21.94
C ASN A 243 8.97 -11.74 20.52
N TRP A 244 9.52 -12.57 19.64
CA TRP A 244 9.81 -12.18 18.26
C TRP A 244 8.55 -11.99 17.40
N TYR A 245 7.44 -12.64 17.78
CA TYR A 245 6.13 -12.52 17.14
C TYR A 245 5.21 -11.68 18.03
N SER A 246 5.31 -10.35 17.90
CA SER A 246 4.60 -9.41 18.78
C SER A 246 4.52 -8.00 18.18
N PHE A 247 3.69 -7.15 18.78
CA PHE A 247 3.69 -5.71 18.51
C PHE A 247 5.02 -5.06 18.88
N GLU A 248 5.69 -5.50 19.94
CA GLU A 248 6.93 -4.86 20.42
C GLU A 248 8.10 -4.99 19.45
N GLN A 249 8.06 -6.00 18.57
CA GLN A 249 9.12 -6.29 17.59
C GLN A 249 9.23 -5.19 16.52
N GLY A 250 10.05 -4.17 16.78
CA GLY A 250 10.33 -3.10 15.82
C GLY A 250 11.58 -3.30 14.94
N GLN A 251 12.32 -4.40 15.11
CA GLN A 251 13.59 -4.67 14.42
C GLN A 251 13.42 -5.54 13.17
N LYS A 252 12.21 -5.65 12.62
CA LYS A 252 11.92 -6.48 11.45
C LYS A 252 12.00 -5.65 10.17
N ALA A 253 13.08 -5.85 9.42
CA ALA A 253 13.39 -5.06 8.22
C ALA A 253 12.32 -5.22 7.12
N TYR A 254 11.72 -6.40 6.98
CA TYR A 254 10.73 -6.67 5.95
C TYR A 254 9.48 -5.78 6.07
N GLU A 255 8.80 -5.79 7.22
CA GLU A 255 7.61 -4.97 7.46
C GLU A 255 7.92 -3.47 7.43
N MET A 256 9.13 -3.09 7.87
CA MET A 256 9.59 -1.72 7.74
C MET A 256 9.73 -1.32 6.27
N MET A 257 10.37 -2.15 5.44
CA MET A 257 10.54 -1.86 4.01
C MET A 257 9.22 -1.83 3.26
N SER A 258 8.25 -2.66 3.65
CA SER A 258 6.89 -2.62 3.09
C SER A 258 6.13 -1.33 3.36
N CYS A 259 6.61 -0.46 4.25
CA CYS A 259 6.06 0.89 4.43
C CYS A 259 6.64 1.92 3.44
N TYR A 260 7.80 1.64 2.82
CA TYR A 260 8.46 2.55 1.88
C TYR A 260 8.25 2.19 0.40
N GLU A 261 7.58 1.06 0.13
CA GLU A 261 7.12 0.67 -1.22
C GLU A 261 6.14 1.71 -1.78
#